data_AF-A0AAE4D3J4-F1
#
_entry.id   AF-A0AAE4D3J4-F1
#
_cell.length_a   1.000
_cell.length_b   1.000
_cell.length_c   1.000
_cell.angle_alpha   90.00
_cell.angle_beta   90.00
_cell.angle_gamma   90.00
#
_symmetry.space_group_name_H-M   'P 1'
#
loop_
_entity.id
_entity.type
_entity.pdbx_description
1 polymer ?
#
loop_
_entity_poly.entity_id
_entity_poly.type
_entity_poly.pdbx_seq_one_letter_code
_entity_poly.pdbx_strand_id
1 'polypeptide(L)'
;MRTTYMSLLLICLPALAMADVFNISADRFPTRADYEAEIRRIFGPHHDLAEWRDVKARYAREGGGFLREAGMSPTGNNGPRNAALTVDGERFHRGGSRQYFLTWGDVHSGYLVHDRTSFNGIPLNLGSWTSDRHILAVAADDTTLTAQADGVTGAVLDTLSKGLISAGFGEGADAIKFVSGAAEISVAVKDRDPLATRQALADMVVSFMPVAVRGSTNILGLISEPVVQDGELKVKVTLPFRFLHTGNPRALDCGDENPRCKF
;
A
#
# COMPACT_ATOMS: atom_id res chain seq x y z
N MET A 1 26.38 19.78 -40.50
CA MET A 1 25.21 19.39 -39.70
C MET A 1 25.61 19.43 -38.24
N ARG A 2 24.96 20.29 -37.41
CA ARG A 2 25.21 20.37 -35.97
C ARG A 2 24.10 19.60 -35.25
N THR A 3 24.46 18.51 -34.58
CA THR A 3 23.54 17.72 -33.77
C THR A 3 23.42 18.39 -32.40
N THR A 4 22.28 19.01 -32.13
CA THR A 4 21.98 19.62 -30.83
C THR A 4 21.41 18.54 -29.92
N TYR A 5 22.14 18.14 -28.88
CA TYR A 5 21.60 17.26 -27.84
C TYR A 5 20.75 18.08 -26.87
N MET A 6 19.46 17.82 -26.85
CA MET A 6 18.53 18.38 -25.87
C MET A 6 18.62 17.52 -24.60
N SER A 7 19.35 17.98 -23.58
CA SER A 7 19.39 17.33 -22.28
C SER A 7 18.04 17.50 -21.58
N LEU A 8 17.25 16.44 -21.54
CA LEU A 8 16.02 16.37 -20.76
C LEU A 8 16.40 16.19 -19.28
N LEU A 9 16.10 17.21 -18.47
CA LEU A 9 16.31 17.15 -17.03
C LEU A 9 15.22 16.24 -16.43
N LEU A 10 15.57 15.01 -16.10
CA LEU A 10 14.67 14.04 -15.49
C LEU A 10 14.40 14.43 -14.02
N ILE A 11 13.30 15.14 -13.77
CA ILE A 11 12.84 15.38 -12.40
C ILE A 11 12.17 14.08 -11.94
N CYS A 12 12.92 13.22 -11.25
CA CYS A 12 12.35 12.15 -10.44
C CYS A 12 11.51 12.80 -9.33
N LEU A 13 10.21 12.97 -9.57
CA LEU A 13 9.25 13.21 -8.50
C LEU A 13 9.28 11.95 -7.62
N PRO A 14 9.69 12.02 -6.35
CA PRO A 14 9.53 10.89 -5.46
C PRO A 14 8.04 10.57 -5.45
N ALA A 15 7.69 9.29 -5.66
CA ALA A 15 6.35 8.82 -5.43
C ALA A 15 5.95 9.31 -4.03
N LEU A 16 4.98 10.22 -3.96
CA LEU A 16 4.36 10.60 -2.69
C LEU A 16 3.61 9.35 -2.22
N ALA A 17 4.33 8.44 -1.56
CA ALA A 17 3.71 7.48 -0.68
C ALA A 17 2.93 8.31 0.32
N MET A 18 1.60 8.18 0.31
CA MET A 18 0.78 8.76 1.36
C MET A 18 1.33 8.21 2.67
N ALA A 19 1.83 9.09 3.53
CA ALA A 19 2.35 8.66 4.81
C ALA A 19 1.19 8.06 5.60
N ASP A 20 1.33 6.83 6.06
CA ASP A 20 0.31 6.12 6.85
C ASP A 20 -0.32 7.05 7.91
N VAL A 21 -1.63 7.21 7.98
CA VAL A 21 -2.22 8.07 9.01
C VAL A 21 -2.50 7.23 10.24
N PHE A 22 -1.75 7.48 11.33
CA PHE A 22 -1.93 6.80 12.61
C PHE A 22 -2.88 7.58 13.51
N ASN A 23 -3.78 6.87 14.19
CA ASN A 23 -4.74 7.43 15.15
C ASN A 23 -4.74 6.60 16.43
N ILE A 24 -4.90 7.24 17.60
CA ILE A 24 -5.02 6.53 18.87
C ILE A 24 -6.40 6.66 19.49
N SER A 25 -6.89 5.60 20.14
CA SER A 25 -8.18 5.64 20.81
C SER A 25 -8.11 6.49 22.09
N ALA A 26 -9.16 7.25 22.36
CA ALA A 26 -9.30 7.98 23.62
C ALA A 26 -9.43 7.01 24.81
N ASP A 27 -10.22 5.96 24.64
CA ASP A 27 -10.47 4.94 25.66
C ASP A 27 -9.42 3.82 25.65
N ARG A 28 -9.37 3.09 26.77
CA ARG A 28 -8.59 1.86 26.92
C ARG A 28 -9.50 0.66 26.84
N PHE A 29 -9.04 -0.38 26.17
CA PHE A 29 -9.81 -1.59 25.92
C PHE A 29 -9.15 -2.79 26.57
N PRO A 30 -9.93 -3.68 27.20
CA PRO A 30 -9.40 -4.91 27.79
C PRO A 30 -8.85 -5.83 26.70
N THR A 31 -7.90 -6.70 27.08
CA THR A 31 -7.27 -7.68 26.18
C THR A 31 -8.26 -8.58 25.45
N ARG A 32 -9.41 -8.86 26.07
CA ARG A 32 -10.48 -9.69 25.51
C ARG A 32 -11.44 -8.95 24.58
N ALA A 33 -11.31 -7.63 24.43
CA ALA A 33 -12.17 -6.87 23.51
C ALA A 33 -11.84 -7.23 22.05
N ASP A 34 -12.84 -7.07 21.19
CA ASP A 34 -12.73 -7.17 19.74
C ASP A 34 -12.18 -5.83 19.21
N TYR A 35 -10.86 -5.76 19.00
CA TYR A 35 -10.21 -4.52 18.57
C TYR A 35 -10.61 -4.11 17.16
N GLU A 36 -10.93 -5.05 16.29
CA GLU A 36 -11.38 -4.73 14.92
C GLU A 36 -12.75 -4.06 14.95
N ALA A 37 -13.68 -4.55 15.78
CA ALA A 37 -14.98 -3.92 15.96
C ALA A 37 -14.83 -2.51 16.58
N GLU A 38 -13.97 -2.34 17.59
CA GLU A 38 -13.75 -1.04 18.22
C GLU A 38 -13.05 -0.04 17.27
N ILE A 39 -12.06 -0.48 16.49
CA ILE A 39 -11.42 0.35 15.47
C ILE A 39 -12.45 0.84 14.46
N ARG A 40 -13.26 -0.08 13.92
CA ARG A 40 -14.32 0.27 12.96
C ARG A 40 -15.35 1.24 13.54
N ARG A 41 -15.69 1.09 14.82
CA ARG A 41 -16.62 1.97 15.52
C ARG A 41 -16.04 3.37 15.75
N ILE A 42 -14.75 3.49 16.07
CA ILE A 42 -14.11 4.74 16.48
C ILE A 42 -13.56 5.52 15.28
N PHE A 43 -12.85 4.83 14.39
CA PHE A 43 -12.11 5.45 13.28
C PHE A 43 -12.76 5.23 11.91
N GLY A 44 -13.74 4.32 11.84
CA GLY A 44 -14.45 3.99 10.61
C GLY A 44 -13.93 2.72 9.93
N PRO A 45 -14.58 2.28 8.83
CA PRO A 45 -14.35 0.96 8.23
C PRO A 45 -12.99 0.81 7.52
N HIS A 46 -12.30 1.91 7.22
CA HIS A 46 -11.01 1.92 6.51
C HIS A 46 -9.84 2.10 7.48
N HIS A 47 -9.89 1.43 8.64
CA HIS A 47 -8.82 1.45 9.61
C HIS A 47 -8.55 0.04 10.12
N ASP A 48 -7.27 -0.24 10.29
CA ASP A 48 -6.77 -1.49 10.84
C ASP A 48 -5.93 -1.25 12.09
N LEU A 49 -5.69 -2.31 12.85
CA LEU A 49 -4.77 -2.25 13.98
C LEU A 49 -3.34 -2.06 13.43
N ALA A 50 -2.61 -1.10 13.95
CA ALA A 50 -1.25 -0.82 13.49
C ALA A 50 -0.33 -2.04 13.65
N GLU A 51 0.59 -2.21 12.71
CA GLU A 51 1.57 -3.30 12.71
C GLU A 51 2.93 -2.80 13.24
N TRP A 52 3.54 -3.56 14.17
CA TRP A 52 4.80 -3.19 14.81
C TRP A 52 5.92 -2.92 13.81
N ARG A 53 6.04 -3.76 12.78
CA ARG A 53 7.08 -3.61 11.75
C ARG A 53 7.02 -2.24 11.09
N ASP A 54 5.82 -1.78 10.77
CA ASP A 54 5.60 -0.55 10.00
C ASP A 54 5.82 0.67 10.91
N VAL A 55 5.31 0.62 12.14
CA VAL A 55 5.57 1.63 13.18
C VAL A 55 7.08 1.74 13.48
N LYS A 56 7.77 0.60 13.65
CA LYS A 56 9.22 0.54 13.93
C LYS A 56 10.03 1.13 12.79
N ALA A 57 9.71 0.76 11.54
CA ALA A 57 10.40 1.26 10.35
C ALA A 57 10.22 2.78 10.20
N ARG A 58 9.00 3.28 10.38
CA ARG A 58 8.72 4.71 10.34
C ARG A 58 9.45 5.47 11.44
N TYR A 59 9.36 5.00 12.68
CA TYR A 59 10.03 5.63 13.83
C TYR A 59 11.55 5.70 13.66
N ALA A 60 12.18 4.66 13.12
CA ALA A 60 13.61 4.67 12.86
C ALA A 60 14.03 5.72 11.80
N ARG A 61 13.15 6.05 10.86
CA ARG A 61 13.41 6.98 9.76
C ARG A 61 13.15 8.44 10.13
N GLU A 62 12.03 8.73 10.80
CA GLU A 62 11.57 10.11 11.02
C GLU A 62 11.31 10.46 12.49
N GLY A 63 11.53 9.52 13.42
CA GLY A 63 11.26 9.69 14.84
C GLY A 63 9.77 9.62 15.19
N GLY A 64 9.42 10.14 16.37
CA GLY A 64 8.07 10.03 16.92
C GLY A 64 7.09 11.14 16.54
N GLY A 65 7.37 11.94 15.50
CA GLY A 65 6.46 13.02 15.06
C GLY A 65 5.06 12.51 14.77
N PHE A 66 4.95 11.43 13.99
CA PHE A 66 3.68 10.78 13.66
C PHE A 66 2.95 10.19 14.87
N LEU A 67 3.68 9.69 15.89
CA LEU A 67 3.06 9.22 17.13
C LEU A 67 2.47 10.39 17.92
N ARG A 68 3.13 11.55 17.90
CA ARG A 68 2.59 12.78 18.51
C ARG A 68 1.35 13.28 17.80
N GLU A 69 1.35 13.27 16.47
CA GLU A 69 0.20 13.61 15.64
C GLU A 69 -0.99 12.67 15.91
N ALA A 70 -0.70 11.37 16.11
CA ALA A 70 -1.69 10.40 16.55
C ALA A 70 -2.21 10.63 17.98
N GLY A 71 -1.63 11.56 18.75
CA GLY A 71 -2.03 11.89 20.13
C GLY A 71 -1.20 11.22 21.24
N MET A 72 -0.09 10.57 20.90
CA MET A 72 0.79 9.94 21.89
C MET A 72 1.83 10.90 22.49
N SER A 73 2.38 10.53 23.64
CA SER A 73 3.46 11.27 24.30
C SER A 73 4.52 10.35 24.91
N PRO A 74 5.82 10.63 24.75
CA PRO A 74 6.89 9.80 25.30
C PRO A 74 6.94 9.82 26.84
N THR A 75 6.38 10.85 27.48
CA THR A 75 6.35 10.99 28.95
C THR A 75 5.01 10.59 29.55
N GLY A 76 3.95 10.53 28.74
CA GLY A 76 2.58 10.28 29.20
C GLY A 76 1.83 11.54 29.69
N ASN A 77 2.49 12.71 29.76
CA ASN A 77 1.87 13.92 30.35
C ASN A 77 0.81 14.56 29.46
N ASN A 78 0.90 14.38 28.15
CA ASN A 78 0.03 15.03 27.15
C ASN A 78 -0.59 14.00 26.19
N GLY A 79 -0.82 12.78 26.67
CA GLY A 79 -1.38 11.70 25.88
C GLY A 79 -0.86 10.33 26.30
N PRO A 80 -1.48 9.26 25.81
CA PRO A 80 -1.05 7.90 26.07
C PRO A 80 0.41 7.67 25.67
N ARG A 81 1.12 6.97 26.55
CA ARG A 81 2.49 6.54 26.32
C ARG A 81 2.59 5.17 25.63
N ASN A 82 1.52 4.39 25.72
CA ASN A 82 1.44 3.04 25.18
C ASN A 82 0.16 2.81 24.40
N ALA A 83 0.25 1.93 23.41
CA ALA A 83 -0.87 1.57 22.55
C ALA A 83 -0.69 0.14 22.03
N ALA A 84 -1.79 -0.60 21.97
CA ALA A 84 -1.83 -1.93 21.40
C ALA A 84 -1.71 -1.88 19.88
N LEU A 85 -1.12 -2.95 19.34
CA LEU A 85 -0.76 -3.14 17.95
C LEU A 85 -0.59 -4.65 17.67
N THR A 86 -0.36 -5.04 16.42
CA THR A 86 0.00 -6.42 16.03
C THR A 86 1.48 -6.60 15.79
N VAL A 87 1.96 -7.83 15.89
CA VAL A 87 3.30 -8.24 15.46
C VAL A 87 3.13 -9.37 14.46
N ASP A 88 3.48 -9.13 13.20
CA ASP A 88 3.25 -10.06 12.09
C ASP A 88 1.77 -10.52 12.00
N GLY A 89 0.83 -9.59 12.22
CA GLY A 89 -0.60 -9.87 12.27
C GLY A 89 -1.10 -10.52 13.56
N GLU A 90 -0.20 -10.93 14.46
CA GLU A 90 -0.58 -11.53 15.74
C GLU A 90 -0.78 -10.47 16.82
N ARG A 91 -1.93 -10.51 17.49
CA ARG A 91 -2.21 -9.61 18.62
C ARG A 91 -1.59 -10.11 19.93
N PHE A 92 -1.40 -11.41 20.08
CA PHE A 92 -1.02 -12.04 21.34
C PHE A 92 0.37 -12.65 21.30
N HIS A 93 1.14 -12.40 22.35
CA HIS A 93 2.48 -12.95 22.48
C HIS A 93 2.45 -14.46 22.67
N ARG A 94 3.05 -15.20 21.72
CA ARG A 94 3.19 -16.66 21.73
C ARG A 94 1.86 -17.39 21.96
N GLY A 95 0.75 -16.85 21.44
CA GLY A 95 -0.59 -17.43 21.60
C GLY A 95 -1.14 -17.40 23.04
N GLY A 96 -0.53 -16.62 23.94
CA GLY A 96 -0.99 -16.47 25.33
C GLY A 96 -2.04 -15.37 25.51
N SER A 97 -2.25 -14.94 26.76
CA SER A 97 -3.21 -13.86 27.11
C SER A 97 -2.59 -12.45 27.10
N ARG A 98 -1.28 -12.34 26.83
CA ARG A 98 -0.55 -11.06 26.84
C ARG A 98 -0.60 -10.45 25.45
N GLN A 99 -1.33 -9.35 25.29
CA GLN A 99 -1.37 -8.61 24.03
C GLN A 99 -0.11 -7.79 23.81
N TYR A 100 0.30 -7.63 22.56
CA TYR A 100 1.39 -6.73 22.19
C TYR A 100 0.97 -5.26 22.32
N PHE A 101 1.94 -4.42 22.68
CA PHE A 101 1.79 -2.97 22.70
C PHE A 101 3.15 -2.29 22.53
N LEU A 102 3.16 -1.11 21.91
CA LEU A 102 4.31 -0.22 21.96
C LEU A 102 4.29 0.63 23.24
N THR A 103 5.46 1.05 23.68
CA THR A 103 5.67 2.12 24.66
C THR A 103 6.71 3.09 24.13
N TRP A 104 6.33 4.37 24.01
CA TRP A 104 7.24 5.44 23.57
C TRP A 104 7.99 6.03 24.77
N GLY A 105 9.32 6.17 24.70
CA GLY A 105 10.17 6.67 25.78
C GLY A 105 10.66 5.59 26.75
N ASP A 106 11.31 6.00 27.84
CA ASP A 106 12.06 5.12 28.77
C ASP A 106 11.20 4.21 29.65
N VAL A 107 11.42 2.90 29.57
CA VAL A 107 10.70 1.91 30.37
C VAL A 107 11.48 1.56 31.64
N HIS A 108 10.76 1.15 32.71
CA HIS A 108 11.39 0.71 33.94
C HIS A 108 12.12 -0.64 33.77
N SER A 109 13.05 -0.97 34.67
CA SER A 109 13.88 -2.19 34.57
C SER A 109 13.10 -3.50 34.54
N GLY A 110 11.94 -3.56 35.21
CA GLY A 110 11.04 -4.72 35.17
C GLY A 110 10.21 -4.86 33.88
N TYR A 111 10.37 -3.98 32.89
CA TYR A 111 9.60 -4.03 31.65
C TYR A 111 10.14 -5.14 30.73
N LEU A 112 9.27 -6.03 30.29
CA LEU A 112 9.63 -7.11 29.36
C LEU A 112 9.61 -6.59 27.92
N VAL A 113 10.79 -6.14 27.46
CA VAL A 113 11.03 -5.69 26.09
C VAL A 113 11.20 -6.89 25.17
N HIS A 114 10.37 -6.98 24.13
CA HIS A 114 10.47 -8.01 23.08
C HIS A 114 11.28 -7.53 21.87
N ASP A 115 11.17 -6.25 21.55
CA ASP A 115 11.90 -5.57 20.48
C ASP A 115 12.02 -4.08 20.81
N ARG A 116 12.99 -3.39 20.21
CA ARG A 116 13.20 -1.95 20.39
C ARG A 116 13.77 -1.28 19.14
N THR A 117 13.48 0.01 19.01
CA THR A 117 14.18 0.94 18.13
C THR A 117 14.41 2.26 18.87
N SER A 118 15.16 3.18 18.30
CA SER A 118 15.41 4.50 18.90
C SER A 118 15.68 5.55 17.83
N PHE A 119 15.26 6.78 18.10
CA PHE A 119 15.54 7.95 17.27
C PHE A 119 16.01 9.08 18.17
N ASN A 120 17.18 9.67 17.90
CA ASN A 120 17.81 10.70 18.72
C ASN A 120 17.84 10.35 20.23
N GLY A 121 18.19 9.11 20.55
CA GLY A 121 18.26 8.61 21.92
C GLY A 121 16.91 8.31 22.59
N ILE A 122 15.77 8.64 21.97
CA ILE A 122 14.44 8.35 22.53
C ILE A 122 14.00 6.95 22.07
N PRO A 123 13.83 5.98 22.99
CA PRO A 123 13.48 4.61 22.62
C PRO A 123 11.99 4.47 22.27
N LEU A 124 11.70 3.49 21.43
CA LEU A 124 10.37 2.93 21.21
C LEU A 124 10.46 1.42 21.46
N ASN A 125 9.69 0.94 22.42
CA ASN A 125 9.81 -0.43 22.94
C ASN A 125 8.54 -1.23 22.64
N LEU A 126 8.71 -2.44 22.13
CA LEU A 126 7.64 -3.44 22.05
C LEU A 126 7.59 -4.23 23.36
N GLY A 127 6.41 -4.33 23.97
CA GLY A 127 6.16 -5.17 25.13
C GLY A 127 4.90 -6.00 24.96
N SER A 128 4.57 -6.82 25.97
CA SER A 128 3.28 -7.50 26.05
C SER A 128 2.77 -7.63 27.48
N TRP A 129 1.46 -7.52 27.72
CA TRP A 129 0.86 -7.58 29.06
C TRP A 129 -0.65 -7.90 28.99
N THR A 130 -1.28 -8.10 30.15
CA THR A 130 -2.69 -8.49 30.26
C THR A 130 -3.65 -7.33 30.59
N SER A 131 -3.15 -6.11 30.75
CA SER A 131 -3.96 -4.95 31.13
C SER A 131 -4.47 -4.18 29.92
N ASP A 132 -5.51 -3.40 30.15
CA ASP A 132 -6.18 -2.57 29.15
C ASP A 132 -5.21 -1.57 28.47
N ARG A 133 -5.43 -1.33 27.19
CA ARG A 133 -4.56 -0.49 26.34
C ARG A 133 -5.40 0.42 25.46
N HIS A 134 -4.86 1.59 25.15
CA HIS A 134 -5.32 2.34 23.98
C HIS A 134 -5.01 1.52 22.72
N ILE A 135 -5.74 1.74 21.64
CA ILE A 135 -5.54 1.10 20.35
C ILE A 135 -4.83 2.10 19.43
N LEU A 136 -3.72 1.69 18.81
CA LEU A 136 -3.14 2.44 17.70
C LEU A 136 -3.70 1.88 16.40
N ALA A 137 -4.52 2.66 15.71
CA ALA A 137 -5.04 2.33 14.41
C ALA A 137 -4.20 3.02 13.32
N VAL A 138 -4.20 2.41 12.14
CA VAL A 138 -3.66 2.98 10.91
C VAL A 138 -4.79 3.04 9.89
N ALA A 139 -4.91 4.16 9.17
CA ALA A 139 -5.80 4.23 8.03
C ALA A 139 -5.36 3.16 7.02
N ALA A 140 -6.25 2.23 6.69
CA ALA A 140 -6.02 1.29 5.62
C ALA A 140 -5.86 2.11 4.34
N ASP A 141 -4.80 1.85 3.58
CA ASP A 141 -4.64 2.40 2.25
C ASP A 141 -5.81 1.90 1.40
N ASP A 142 -6.86 2.72 1.28
CA ASP A 142 -8.05 2.44 0.46
C ASP A 142 -7.72 2.45 -1.04
N THR A 143 -6.43 2.57 -1.39
CA THR A 143 -5.86 2.15 -2.68
C THR A 143 -5.93 0.64 -2.92
N THR A 144 -6.70 -0.10 -2.12
CA THR A 144 -7.37 -1.29 -2.62
C THR A 144 -8.52 -0.84 -3.53
N LEU A 145 -8.18 -0.38 -4.74
CA LEU A 145 -9.09 -0.53 -5.86
C LEU A 145 -9.29 -2.03 -6.01
N THR A 146 -10.31 -2.55 -5.34
CA THR A 146 -10.95 -3.80 -5.73
C THR A 146 -11.59 -3.50 -7.08
N ALA A 147 -10.76 -3.45 -8.12
CA ALA A 147 -11.19 -3.76 -9.45
C ALA A 147 -11.80 -5.15 -9.32
N GLN A 148 -13.12 -5.19 -9.16
CA GLN A 148 -13.92 -6.37 -9.41
C GLN A 148 -13.46 -6.83 -10.80
N ALA A 149 -12.64 -7.88 -10.82
CA ALA A 149 -11.76 -8.22 -11.94
C ALA A 149 -12.55 -8.45 -13.24
N ASP A 150 -13.86 -8.64 -13.12
CA ASP A 150 -14.78 -8.95 -14.20
C ASP A 150 -15.33 -7.70 -14.91
N GLY A 151 -15.12 -6.48 -14.39
CA GLY A 151 -15.68 -5.25 -14.99
C GLY A 151 -14.69 -4.10 -15.17
N VAL A 152 -13.86 -3.82 -14.17
CA VAL A 152 -12.94 -2.67 -14.21
C VAL A 152 -11.76 -2.93 -15.14
N THR A 153 -11.27 -4.18 -15.19
CA THR A 153 -10.23 -4.59 -16.13
C THR A 153 -10.71 -4.40 -17.57
N GLY A 154 -11.97 -4.75 -17.86
CA GLY A 154 -12.57 -4.56 -19.18
C GLY A 154 -12.69 -3.09 -19.59
N ALA A 155 -13.18 -2.22 -18.71
CA ALA A 155 -13.33 -0.79 -19.00
C ALA A 155 -11.98 -0.07 -19.13
N VAL A 156 -10.99 -0.41 -18.30
CA VAL A 156 -9.63 0.15 -18.39
C VAL A 156 -8.93 -0.36 -19.65
N LEU A 157 -9.04 -1.65 -19.97
CA LEU A 157 -8.50 -2.23 -21.21
C LEU A 157 -9.18 -1.65 -22.46
N ASP A 158 -10.50 -1.45 -22.43
CA ASP A 158 -11.27 -0.84 -23.52
C ASP A 158 -10.89 0.63 -23.71
N THR A 159 -10.71 1.39 -22.62
CA THR A 159 -10.28 2.79 -22.69
C THR A 159 -8.83 2.89 -23.19
N LEU A 160 -7.93 2.03 -22.72
CA LEU A 160 -6.54 1.96 -23.21
C LEU A 160 -6.50 1.55 -24.68
N SER A 161 -7.29 0.55 -25.07
CA SER A 161 -7.41 0.08 -26.45
C SER A 161 -7.95 1.18 -27.36
N LYS A 162 -9.02 1.87 -26.97
CA LYS A 162 -9.58 3.01 -27.72
C LYS A 162 -8.61 4.17 -27.81
N GLY A 163 -7.88 4.47 -26.73
CA GLY A 163 -6.82 5.47 -26.71
C GLY A 163 -5.72 5.14 -27.72
N LEU A 164 -5.22 3.90 -27.71
CA LEU A 164 -4.22 3.40 -28.65
C LEU A 164 -4.73 3.44 -30.11
N ILE A 165 -5.95 2.99 -30.36
CA ILE A 165 -6.58 3.05 -31.69
C ILE A 165 -6.72 4.51 -32.17
N SER A 166 -7.15 5.41 -31.30
CA SER A 166 -7.30 6.84 -31.64
C SER A 166 -5.96 7.54 -31.92
N ALA A 167 -4.87 7.09 -31.28
CA ALA A 167 -3.50 7.50 -31.58
C ALA A 167 -2.92 6.80 -32.83
N GLY A 168 -3.76 6.03 -33.53
CA GLY A 168 -3.45 5.37 -34.79
C GLY A 168 -2.69 4.06 -34.64
N PHE A 169 -2.49 3.53 -33.44
CA PHE A 169 -1.98 2.18 -33.27
C PHE A 169 -3.08 1.22 -33.75
N GLY A 170 -2.85 0.50 -34.86
CA GLY A 170 -3.88 -0.36 -35.47
C GLY A 170 -4.41 -1.44 -34.53
N GLU A 171 -5.47 -2.14 -34.95
CA GLU A 171 -5.99 -3.32 -34.24
C GLU A 171 -4.91 -4.42 -34.19
N GLY A 172 -4.07 -4.41 -33.15
CA GLY A 172 -2.93 -5.33 -33.04
C GLY A 172 -2.00 -5.07 -31.84
N ALA A 173 -2.49 -4.44 -30.77
CA ALA A 173 -1.75 -4.36 -29.51
C ALA A 173 -1.71 -5.75 -28.85
N ASP A 174 -0.76 -6.57 -29.29
CA ASP A 174 -0.61 -7.95 -28.80
C ASP A 174 0.08 -7.95 -27.42
N ALA A 175 -0.70 -8.37 -26.42
CA ALA A 175 -0.30 -8.75 -25.05
C ALA A 175 -0.03 -7.62 -24.03
N ILE A 176 -1.04 -7.38 -23.18
CA ILE A 176 -0.85 -6.78 -21.85
C ILE A 176 -0.54 -7.91 -20.87
N LYS A 177 0.62 -7.85 -20.21
CA LYS A 177 1.07 -8.88 -19.26
C LYS A 177 1.10 -8.32 -17.84
N PHE A 178 0.32 -8.92 -16.96
CA PHE A 178 0.36 -8.61 -15.53
C PHE A 178 1.51 -9.39 -14.86
N VAL A 179 2.39 -8.69 -14.16
CA VAL A 179 3.51 -9.30 -13.43
C VAL A 179 3.47 -8.80 -11.99
N SER A 180 3.07 -9.67 -11.06
CA SER A 180 3.17 -9.54 -9.59
C SER A 180 3.46 -8.12 -9.05
N GLY A 181 2.40 -7.31 -8.88
CA GLY A 181 2.48 -5.96 -8.28
C GLY A 181 2.78 -4.82 -9.27
N ALA A 182 2.85 -5.11 -10.57
CA ALA A 182 2.88 -4.11 -11.64
C ALA A 182 2.13 -4.64 -12.89
N ALA A 183 1.51 -3.75 -13.66
CA ALA A 183 1.00 -4.09 -14.99
C ALA A 183 2.02 -3.64 -16.03
N GLU A 184 2.67 -4.59 -16.72
CA GLU A 184 3.55 -4.25 -17.82
C GLU A 184 2.74 -4.26 -19.13
N ILE A 185 2.59 -3.07 -19.74
CA ILE A 185 1.92 -2.91 -21.02
C ILE A 185 2.99 -2.91 -22.10
N SER A 186 3.11 -3.98 -22.88
CA SER A 186 3.97 -3.98 -24.06
C SER A 186 3.12 -3.60 -25.28
N VAL A 187 3.59 -2.65 -26.08
CA VAL A 187 2.92 -2.27 -27.33
C VAL A 187 3.88 -2.48 -28.48
N ALA A 188 3.71 -3.56 -29.24
CA ALA A 188 4.49 -3.74 -30.46
C ALA A 188 4.06 -2.68 -31.49
N VAL A 189 5.00 -1.83 -31.93
CA VAL A 189 4.76 -0.81 -32.94
C VAL A 189 5.58 -1.16 -34.16
N LYS A 190 4.93 -1.77 -35.16
CA LYS A 190 5.56 -2.12 -36.43
C LYS A 190 5.47 -0.94 -37.40
N ASP A 191 6.56 -0.65 -38.11
CA ASP A 191 6.60 0.25 -39.26
C ASP A 191 6.24 1.74 -39.00
N ARG A 192 6.55 2.29 -37.82
CA ARG A 192 6.38 3.73 -37.53
C ARG A 192 7.67 4.44 -37.15
N ASP A 193 7.70 5.75 -37.42
CA ASP A 193 8.74 6.67 -36.95
C ASP A 193 8.80 6.63 -35.41
N PRO A 194 9.93 6.19 -34.82
CA PRO A 194 10.09 6.12 -33.37
C PRO A 194 9.83 7.45 -32.65
N LEU A 195 10.06 8.59 -33.30
CA LEU A 195 9.83 9.91 -32.70
C LEU A 195 8.34 10.24 -32.64
N ALA A 196 7.59 10.00 -33.72
CA ALA A 196 6.14 10.16 -33.75
C ALA A 196 5.43 9.23 -32.77
N THR A 197 5.91 7.98 -32.65
CA THR A 197 5.40 7.02 -31.68
C THR A 197 5.65 7.46 -30.24
N ARG A 198 6.84 7.97 -29.93
CA ARG A 198 7.15 8.52 -28.60
C ARG A 198 6.26 9.70 -28.24
N GLN A 199 6.03 10.62 -29.18
CA GLN A 199 5.17 11.78 -28.96
C GLN A 199 3.71 11.35 -28.73
N ALA A 200 3.18 10.43 -29.55
CA ALA A 200 1.83 9.91 -29.38
C ALA A 200 1.62 9.20 -28.04
N LEU A 201 2.62 8.46 -27.55
CA LEU A 201 2.58 7.84 -26.23
C LEU A 201 2.66 8.88 -25.11
N ALA A 202 3.51 9.90 -25.25
CA ALA A 202 3.57 11.00 -24.28
C ALA A 202 2.24 11.75 -24.20
N ASP A 203 1.63 12.06 -25.34
CA ASP A 203 0.33 12.73 -25.43
C ASP A 203 -0.79 11.85 -24.86
N MET A 204 -0.76 10.54 -25.13
CA MET A 204 -1.68 9.56 -24.56
C MET A 204 -1.59 9.55 -23.02
N VAL A 205 -0.38 9.49 -22.47
CA VAL A 205 -0.14 9.48 -21.01
C VAL A 205 -0.65 10.75 -20.36
N VAL A 206 -0.39 11.91 -20.97
CA VAL A 206 -0.93 13.20 -20.51
C VAL A 206 -2.45 13.21 -20.57
N SER A 207 -3.06 12.58 -21.58
CA SER A 207 -4.52 12.47 -21.73
C SER A 207 -5.19 11.50 -20.75
N PHE A 208 -4.45 10.57 -20.14
CA PHE A 208 -4.95 9.69 -19.07
C PHE A 208 -4.91 10.34 -17.69
N MET A 209 -4.14 11.42 -17.51
CA MET A 209 -4.01 12.10 -16.21
C MET A 209 -5.26 12.84 -15.70
N PRO A 210 -6.34 13.11 -16.47
CA PRO A 210 -7.58 13.66 -15.95
C PRO A 210 -8.77 12.68 -16.05
N VAL A 211 -8.57 11.36 -16.09
CA VAL A 211 -9.70 10.43 -15.90
C VAL A 211 -10.08 10.40 -14.43
N ALA A 212 -10.80 11.43 -14.00
CA ALA A 212 -11.54 11.44 -12.75
C ALA A 212 -12.70 10.44 -12.86
N VAL A 213 -12.46 9.19 -12.45
CA VAL A 213 -13.57 8.32 -12.04
C VAL A 213 -14.19 9.04 -10.83
N ARG A 214 -15.51 9.32 -10.88
CA ARG A 214 -16.21 10.04 -9.80
C ARG A 214 -15.90 9.38 -8.46
N GLY A 215 -15.09 10.05 -7.64
CA GLY A 215 -14.71 9.59 -6.30
C GLY A 215 -13.24 9.20 -6.11
N SER A 216 -12.41 9.11 -7.17
CA SER A 216 -10.99 8.76 -7.03
C SER A 216 -10.06 9.90 -7.46
N THR A 217 -9.10 10.24 -6.60
CA THR A 217 -7.97 11.12 -6.90
C THR A 217 -7.04 10.53 -7.97
N ASN A 218 -6.36 11.41 -8.71
CA ASN A 218 -5.48 11.11 -9.84
C ASN A 218 -4.50 9.95 -9.55
N ILE A 219 -4.57 8.87 -10.32
CA ILE A 219 -3.59 7.78 -10.28
C ILE A 219 -2.36 8.21 -11.08
N LEU A 220 -1.26 8.54 -10.39
CA LEU A 220 0.03 8.74 -11.03
C LEU A 220 0.69 7.37 -11.28
N GLY A 221 0.60 6.88 -12.51
CA GLY A 221 1.44 5.78 -12.99
C GLY A 221 2.86 6.27 -13.27
N LEU A 222 3.86 5.48 -12.89
CA LEU A 222 5.26 5.72 -13.29
C LEU A 222 5.49 5.05 -14.64
N ILE A 223 5.96 5.80 -15.63
CA ILE A 223 6.27 5.26 -16.95
C ILE A 223 7.78 5.25 -17.10
N SER A 224 8.33 4.06 -17.34
CA SER A 224 9.75 3.90 -17.64
C SER A 224 10.07 4.46 -19.03
N GLU A 225 11.35 4.76 -19.25
CA GLU A 225 11.80 5.19 -20.57
C GLU A 225 11.47 4.13 -21.63
N PRO A 226 10.89 4.53 -22.78
CA PRO A 226 10.56 3.61 -23.85
C PRO A 226 11.84 2.98 -24.43
N VAL A 227 11.94 1.65 -24.41
CA VAL A 227 13.07 0.89 -24.94
C VAL A 227 12.68 0.27 -26.29
N VAL A 228 13.47 0.51 -27.33
CA VAL A 228 13.31 -0.23 -28.60
C VAL A 228 14.15 -1.51 -28.50
N GLN A 229 13.50 -2.67 -28.57
CA GLN A 229 14.14 -3.98 -28.53
C GLN A 229 13.57 -4.86 -29.65
N ASP A 230 14.42 -5.43 -30.48
CA ASP A 230 14.03 -6.33 -31.58
C ASP A 230 13.06 -5.71 -32.60
N GLY A 231 13.12 -4.39 -32.78
CA GLY A 231 12.20 -3.64 -33.66
C GLY A 231 10.86 -3.29 -33.02
N GLU A 232 10.66 -3.59 -31.73
CA GLU A 232 9.46 -3.29 -30.96
C GLU A 232 9.72 -2.20 -29.91
N LEU A 233 8.76 -1.29 -29.72
CA LEU A 233 8.83 -0.28 -28.67
C LEU A 233 8.20 -0.81 -27.37
N LYS A 234 9.01 -1.10 -26.36
CA LYS A 234 8.52 -1.57 -25.06
C LYS A 234 8.40 -0.39 -24.09
N VAL A 235 7.23 -0.24 -23.47
CA VAL A 235 6.96 0.81 -22.48
C VAL A 235 6.49 0.17 -21.19
N LYS A 236 7.36 0.04 -20.20
CA LYS A 236 6.91 -0.47 -18.91
C LYS A 236 6.21 0.65 -18.14
N VAL A 237 4.91 0.50 -17.96
CA VAL A 237 4.12 1.28 -17.00
C VAL A 237 4.19 0.55 -15.67
N THR A 238 4.45 1.27 -14.58
CA THR A 238 4.39 0.75 -13.22
C THR A 238 3.27 1.46 -12.51
N LEU A 239 2.19 0.73 -12.28
CA LEU A 239 1.07 1.19 -11.49
C LEU A 239 1.33 0.79 -10.04
N PRO A 240 1.19 1.70 -9.06
CA PRO A 240 1.39 1.38 -7.65
C PRO A 240 0.16 0.63 -7.12
N PHE A 241 0.02 -0.66 -7.44
CA PHE A 241 -0.93 -1.52 -6.74
C PHE A 241 -0.20 -2.70 -6.11
N ARG A 242 -0.60 -3.05 -4.89
CA ARG A 242 -0.14 -4.25 -4.20
C ARG A 242 -1.22 -5.31 -4.34
N PHE A 243 -0.95 -6.40 -5.05
CA PHE A 243 -1.83 -7.56 -5.00
C PHE A 243 -1.52 -8.34 -3.72
N LEU A 244 -2.44 -8.32 -2.75
CA LEU A 244 -2.45 -9.34 -1.71
C LEU A 244 -3.17 -10.57 -2.26
N HIS A 245 -2.47 -11.71 -2.23
CA HIS A 245 -3.07 -13.01 -2.47
C HIS A 245 -3.96 -13.33 -1.27
N THR A 246 -5.24 -12.98 -1.31
CA THR A 246 -6.22 -13.29 -0.24
C THR A 246 -6.81 -14.70 -0.36
N GLY A 247 -6.15 -15.59 -1.11
CA GLY A 247 -6.53 -17.00 -1.20
C GLY A 247 -5.89 -17.80 -0.07
N ASN A 248 -6.70 -18.24 0.91
CA ASN A 248 -6.37 -19.38 1.75
C ASN A 248 -6.21 -20.62 0.84
N PRO A 249 -5.01 -21.24 0.70
CA PRO A 249 -4.80 -22.36 -0.22
C PRO A 249 -5.48 -23.67 0.22
N ARG A 250 -6.32 -23.66 1.26
CA ARG A 250 -7.03 -24.85 1.76
C ARG A 250 -8.54 -24.87 1.51
N ALA A 251 -9.09 -23.91 0.78
CA ALA A 251 -10.51 -23.87 0.48
C ALA A 251 -10.76 -23.93 -1.02
N LEU A 252 -10.45 -25.07 -1.66
CA LEU A 252 -10.97 -25.48 -2.98
C LEU A 252 -10.48 -26.91 -3.28
N ASP A 253 -10.97 -27.87 -2.50
CA ASP A 253 -11.24 -29.22 -3.03
C ASP A 253 -12.30 -29.90 -2.14
N CYS A 254 -13.56 -29.73 -2.52
CA CYS A 254 -14.66 -30.55 -2.04
C CYS A 254 -15.34 -31.08 -3.29
N GLY A 255 -14.76 -32.11 -3.91
CA GLY A 255 -15.45 -32.92 -4.91
C GLY A 255 -16.72 -33.56 -4.33
N ASP A 256 -17.67 -33.85 -5.22
CA ASP A 256 -19.07 -34.22 -4.94
C ASP A 256 -19.30 -35.49 -4.08
N GLU A 257 -18.27 -36.09 -3.49
CA GLU A 257 -18.36 -37.37 -2.79
C GLU A 257 -18.02 -37.34 -1.30
N ASN A 258 -17.85 -36.17 -0.65
CA ASN A 258 -17.51 -36.13 0.78
C ASN A 258 -18.72 -35.86 1.71
N PRO A 259 -19.27 -36.88 2.41
CA PRO A 259 -20.44 -36.73 3.29
C PRO A 259 -20.17 -36.00 4.62
N ARG A 260 -18.96 -35.48 4.86
CA ARG A 260 -18.60 -34.77 6.10
C ARG A 260 -18.83 -33.26 6.08
N CYS A 261 -19.40 -32.71 5.00
CA CYS A 261 -19.70 -31.28 4.84
C CYS A 261 -21.17 -30.92 5.14
N LYS A 262 -21.84 -31.64 6.04
CA LYS A 262 -23.18 -31.28 6.54
C LYS A 262 -23.20 -31.20 8.06
N PHE A 263 -22.95 -30.00 8.59
CA PHE A 263 -23.45 -29.51 9.88
C PHE A 263 -23.58 -28.00 9.81
#